data_AF-A0AAV5Y856-F1
#
_entry.id   AF-A0AAV5Y856-F1
#
_cell.length_a   1.000
_cell.length_b   1.000
_cell.length_c   1.000
_cell.angle_alpha   90.00
_cell.angle_beta   90.00
_cell.angle_gamma   90.00
#
_symmetry.space_group_name_H-M   'P 1'
#
loop_
_entity.id
_entity.type
_entity.pdbx_description
1 polymer ?
#
loop_
_entity_poly.entity_id
_entity_poly.type
_entity_poly.pdbx_seq_one_letter_code
_entity_poly.pdbx_strand_id
1 'polypeptide(L)' 'MKIGVLGGGPAGLYFALLMKRQNAAHEIIVVEQNPAGATYGWGVVFSDRALSFL' A
#
# COMPACT_ATOMS: atom_id res chain seq x y z
N MET A 1 18.35 -4.73 4.68
CA MET A 1 18.37 -4.67 3.20
C MET A 1 17.92 -3.28 2.75
N LYS A 2 18.29 -2.86 1.53
CA LYS A 2 17.80 -1.63 0.90
C LYS A 2 16.74 -1.97 -0.14
N ILE A 3 15.59 -1.30 -0.09
CA ILE A 3 14.42 -1.65 -0.91
C ILE A 3 13.81 -0.37 -1.49
N GLY A 4 13.66 -0.33 -2.82
CA GLY A 4 12.90 0.70 -3.52
C GLY A 4 11.50 0.19 -3.86
N VAL A 5 10.47 0.95 -3.49
CA VAL A 5 9.06 0.67 -3.80
C VAL A 5 8.57 1.78 -4.74
N LEU A 6 8.15 1.39 -5.94
CA LEU A 6 7.56 2.29 -6.93
C LEU A 6 6.03 2.20 -6.82
N GLY A 7 5.39 3.28 -6.40
CA GLY A 7 3.95 3.39 -6.16
C GLY A 7 3.59 3.44 -4.67
N GLY A 8 2.90 4.49 -4.27
CA GLY A 8 2.41 4.79 -2.91
C GLY A 8 1.00 4.27 -2.64
N GLY A 9 0.50 3.30 -3.40
CA GLY A 9 -0.79 2.64 -3.10
C GLY A 9 -0.66 1.55 -2.03
N PRO A 10 -1.75 1.11 -1.38
CA PRO A 10 -1.84 -0.08 -0.53
C PRO A 10 -0.95 -1.28 -0.84
N ALA A 11 -0.79 -1.74 -2.09
CA ALA A 11 0.15 -2.84 -2.34
C ALA A 11 1.59 -2.48 -1.92
N GLY A 12 2.10 -1.33 -2.37
CA GLY A 12 3.45 -0.84 -2.05
C GLY A 12 3.60 -0.46 -0.58
N LEU A 13 2.62 0.24 -0.01
CA LEU A 13 2.64 0.64 1.40
C LEU A 13 2.51 -0.56 2.35
N TYR A 14 1.66 -1.52 2.01
CA TYR A 14 1.50 -2.73 2.82
C TYR A 14 2.75 -3.61 2.77
N PHE A 15 3.38 -3.75 1.59
CA PHE A 15 4.67 -4.41 1.48
C PHE A 15 5.74 -3.70 2.33
N ALA A 16 5.86 -2.37 2.25
CA ALA A 16 6.80 -1.61 3.06
C ALA A 16 6.57 -1.82 4.57
N LEU A 17 5.31 -1.83 5.00
CA LEU A 17 4.92 -2.15 6.38
C LEU A 17 5.37 -3.55 6.79
N LEU A 18 5.07 -4.57 5.98
CA LEU A 18 5.44 -5.95 6.27
C LEU A 18 6.96 -6.14 6.38
N MET A 19 7.73 -5.51 5.49
CA MET A 19 9.19 -5.55 5.56
C MET A 19 9.71 -4.89 6.84
N LYS A 20 9.17 -3.74 7.23
CA LYS A 20 9.52 -3.10 8.53
C LYS A 20 9.12 -3.95 9.73
N ARG A 21 7.97 -4.65 9.67
CA ARG A 21 7.52 -5.57 10.72
C ARG A 21 8.42 -6.80 10.83
N GLN A 22 8.90 -7.33 9.72
CA GLN A 22 9.82 -8.47 9.71
C GLN A 22 11.17 -8.08 10.31
N ASN A 23 11.70 -6.92 9.93
CA ASN A 23 12.92 -6.36 10.52
C ASN A 23 12.98 -4.83 10.35
N ALA A 24 12.98 -4.10 11.46
CA ALA A 24 12.97 -2.63 11.45
C ALA A 24 14.21 -2.00 10.78
N ALA A 25 15.33 -2.75 10.69
CA ALA A 25 16.58 -2.31 10.08
C ALA A 25 16.57 -2.29 8.54
N HIS A 26 15.48 -2.74 7.88
CA HIS A 26 15.34 -2.54 6.44
C HIS A 26 15.28 -1.04 6.10
N GLU A 27 16.10 -0.59 5.15
CA GLU A 27 16.02 0.77 4.59
C GLU A 27 15.06 0.71 3.39
N ILE A 28 13.97 1.48 3.45
CA ILE A 28 12.90 1.42 2.45
C ILE A 28 12.61 2.83 1.96
N ILE A 29 12.61 3.01 0.65
CA ILE A 29 12.22 4.26 -0.01
C ILE A 29 10.98 3.96 -0.85
N VAL A 30 9.91 4.73 -0.62
CA VAL A 30 8.69 4.68 -1.43
C VAL A 30 8.67 5.93 -2.30
N VAL A 31 8.49 5.75 -3.60
CA VAL A 31 8.37 6.84 -4.57
C VAL A 31 7.01 6.76 -5.23
N GLU A 32 6.27 7.87 -5.22
CA GLU A 32 4.96 8.00 -5.86
C GLU A 32 5.04 9.11 -6.92
N GLN A 33 4.44 8.86 -8.08
CA GLN A 33 4.42 9.83 -9.18
C GLN A 33 3.47 11.00 -8.89
N ASN A 34 2.41 10.75 -8.12
CA ASN A 34 1.35 11.71 -7.88
C ASN A 34 1.58 12.58 -6.64
N PRO A 35 1.02 13.81 -6.60
CA PRO A 35 1.07 14.65 -5.41
C PRO A 35 0.44 13.98 -4.19
N ALA A 36 0.89 14.38 -2.99
CA ALA A 36 0.26 13.94 -1.75
C ALA A 36 -1.24 14.31 -1.74
N GLY A 37 -2.09 13.35 -1.35
CA GLY A 37 -3.55 13.53 -1.35
C GLY A 37 -4.23 13.29 -2.70
N ALA A 38 -3.48 13.04 -3.78
CA ALA A 38 -4.07 12.62 -5.05
C ALA A 38 -4.61 11.19 -4.91
N THR A 39 -5.93 11.08 -4.78
CA THR A 39 -6.62 9.81 -4.59
C THR A 39 -7.06 9.25 -5.94
N TYR A 40 -6.11 8.64 -6.65
CA TYR A 40 -6.45 7.74 -7.76
C TYR A 40 -6.96 6.44 -7.13
N GLY A 41 -8.24 6.45 -6.75
CA GLY A 41 -8.84 5.36 -6.00
C GLY A 41 -8.83 4.05 -6.78
N TRP A 42 -8.41 2.97 -6.13
CA TRP A 42 -8.99 1.64 -6.27
C TRP A 42 -10.39 1.63 -5.69
N GLY A 43 -11.39 1.36 -6.53
CA GLY A 43 -12.69 0.92 -6.05
C GLY A 43 -12.57 -0.51 -5.54
N VAL A 44 -12.77 -0.72 -4.23
CA VAL A 44 -13.15 -2.03 -3.72
C VAL A 44 -14.65 -2.14 -3.93
N VAL A 45 -15.05 -2.86 -4.96
CA VAL A 45 -16.47 -3.10 -5.23
C VAL A 45 -16.89 -4.34 -4.46
N PHE A 46 -17.77 -4.14 -3.48
CA PHE A 46 -18.45 -5.26 -2.82
C PHE A 46 -19.69 -5.62 -3.62
N SER A 47 -19.96 -6.93 -3.75
CA SER A 47 -21.27 -7.38 -4.20
C SER A 47 -22.30 -7.17 -3.08
N ASP A 48 -23.59 -7.07 -3.43
CA ASP A 48 -24.69 -7.02 -2.45
C ASP A 48 -24.59 -8.17 -1.43
N ARG A 49 -24.16 -9.35 -1.89
CA ARG A 49 -23.92 -10.50 -1.04
C ARG A 49 -22.75 -10.29 -0.07
N ALA A 50 -21.64 -9.72 -0.53
CA ALA A 50 -20.48 -9.47 0.33
C ALA A 50 -20.78 -8.44 1.42
N LEU A 51 -21.63 -7.44 1.14
CA LEU A 51 -22.11 -6.47 2.12
C LEU A 51 -22.95 -7.10 3.24
N SER A 52 -23.66 -8.21 2.97
CA SER A 52 -24.47 -8.89 3.99
C SER A 52 -23.65 -9.60 5.09
N PHE A 53 -22.34 -9.77 4.89
CA PHE A 53 -21.44 -10.46 5.82
C PHE A 53 -20.50 -9.51 6.60
N LEU A 54 -20.60 -8.19 6.37
CA LEU A 54 -19.83 -7.16 7.07
C LEU A 54 -20.63 -6.59 8.24
#